data_AF-A0A1G1AJG7-F1
#
_entry.id   AF-A0A1G1AJG7-F1
#
_cell.length_a   1.000
_cell.length_b   1.000
_cell.length_c   1.000
_cell.angle_alpha   90.00
_cell.angle_beta   90.00
_cell.angle_gamma   90.00
#
_symmetry.space_group_name_H-M   'P 1'
#
loop_
_entity.id
_entity.type
_entity.pdbx_description
1 polymer ?
#
loop_
_entity_poly.entity_id
_entity_poly.type
_entity_poly.pdbx_seq_one_letter_code
_entity_poly.pdbx_strand_id
1 'polypeptide(L)'
;MVDAGKKLQCSVLKVALRALFSVYLLSLPLLAANDDQPNAVFFRLKTTYEKELQKLSSPDLEEIVSEQDKYLAALKNIQKKVQTAGELERLLAVNKEIDRFSMARKITADDLSKDVPELIPFQKAYIKATGKLSIERARKILTLAENFEKALDSLQVSLTKKDDVRGAVEAKTEKDSLTNSAELMEARALILETEAQAAKEKQSETNTVETLAQKNPTEKAAAKPAIANNVPVKKKYSDSPEKRINQRFEDLSKCIMKQDFSQAAKFVNPAYVKTADANKLRRGFMDAFPFLQLPESSSRKIRIASLKINDKADTATLIQELWAGYQWNPLPANKWIETEGDWYLDISEVEKMRPGDLIRLERAEQTKPWNRRSPRISR
;
A
#
# COMPACT_ATOMS: atom_id res chain seq x y z
N MET A 1 56.55 -33.73 -0.46
CA MET A 1 57.82 -33.11 -0.90
C MET A 1 57.55 -32.39 -2.21
N VAL A 2 57.90 -31.10 -2.26
CA VAL A 2 57.99 -30.19 -3.45
C VAL A 2 56.65 -29.79 -4.07
N ASP A 3 56.23 -28.53 -4.29
CA ASP A 3 56.68 -27.15 -4.01
C ASP A 3 55.40 -26.29 -4.25
N ALA A 4 54.92 -25.42 -3.37
CA ALA A 4 55.38 -24.05 -3.07
C ALA A 4 55.51 -23.12 -4.30
N GLY A 5 54.72 -22.03 -4.32
CA GLY A 5 55.12 -20.81 -5.03
C GLY A 5 54.03 -20.05 -5.77
N LYS A 6 53.37 -19.09 -5.07
CA LYS A 6 53.27 -17.67 -5.47
C LYS A 6 52.32 -16.90 -4.55
N LYS A 7 52.91 -16.35 -3.49
CA LYS A 7 52.47 -15.11 -2.82
C LYS A 7 53.52 -14.03 -3.13
N LEU A 8 53.09 -12.77 -3.00
CA LEU A 8 53.85 -11.50 -2.96
C LEU A 8 53.84 -10.69 -4.27
N GLN A 9 53.05 -9.61 -4.31
CA GLN A 9 53.51 -8.24 -4.03
C GLN A 9 52.57 -7.21 -4.71
N CYS A 10 51.94 -6.36 -3.91
CA CYS A 10 51.93 -4.90 -4.10
C CYS A 10 51.15 -4.26 -2.94
N SER A 11 51.85 -4.13 -1.81
CA SER A 11 51.58 -3.07 -0.85
C SER A 11 52.61 -1.98 -1.09
N VAL A 12 52.21 -0.74 -0.81
CA VAL A 12 53.00 0.50 -0.76
C VAL A 12 53.01 1.34 -2.06
N LEU A 13 52.00 2.20 -2.17
CA LEU A 13 52.21 3.56 -2.66
C LEU A 13 51.36 4.55 -1.85
N LYS A 14 52.03 5.20 -0.88
CA LYS A 14 51.91 6.63 -0.48
C LYS A 14 50.49 7.12 -0.13
N VAL A 15 50.12 7.29 1.15
CA VAL A 15 50.43 8.46 2.00
C VAL A 15 50.83 9.70 1.17
N ALA A 16 49.82 10.45 0.70
CA ALA A 16 49.85 11.90 0.48
C ALA A 16 48.47 12.39 -0.02
N LEU A 17 47.55 12.73 0.89
CA LEU A 17 46.68 13.91 0.82
C LEU A 17 45.77 13.97 2.07
N ARG A 18 46.34 14.37 3.19
CA ARG A 18 45.62 15.21 4.15
C ARG A 18 45.76 16.66 3.64
N ALA A 19 44.76 17.47 3.94
CA ALA A 19 44.60 18.89 3.60
C ALA A 19 43.97 19.15 2.22
N LEU A 20 42.63 19.29 2.21
CA LEU A 20 41.88 20.44 1.68
C LEU A 20 40.37 20.15 1.82
N PHE A 21 39.87 20.11 3.07
CA PHE A 21 38.49 20.51 3.36
C PHE A 21 38.57 21.85 4.10
N SER A 22 39.27 22.79 3.46
CA SER A 22 39.28 24.20 3.84
C SER A 22 38.07 24.83 3.18
N VAL A 23 37.08 25.16 4.01
CA VAL A 23 36.16 26.29 3.89
C VAL A 23 36.26 26.99 2.52
N TYR A 24 35.53 26.47 1.55
CA TYR A 24 35.04 27.27 0.43
C TYR A 24 33.53 27.39 0.61
N LEU A 25 33.19 28.20 1.62
CA LEU A 25 32.02 29.05 1.68
C LEU A 25 32.11 30.02 0.48
N LEU A 26 32.01 29.49 -0.75
CA LEU A 26 31.66 30.30 -1.91
C LEU A 26 30.18 30.56 -1.77
N SER A 27 29.90 31.78 -1.31
CA SER A 27 28.73 32.56 -1.64
C SER A 27 28.31 32.31 -3.09
N LEU A 28 27.50 31.27 -3.29
CA LEU A 28 26.61 31.19 -4.43
C LEU A 28 25.66 32.39 -4.28
N PRO A 29 25.69 33.36 -5.20
CA PRO A 29 24.62 34.32 -5.25
C PRO A 29 23.34 33.50 -5.42
N LEU A 30 22.42 33.70 -4.48
CA LEU A 30 21.01 33.35 -4.62
C LEU A 30 20.52 34.13 -5.85
N LEU A 31 20.81 33.62 -7.05
CA LEU A 31 20.03 33.93 -8.22
C LEU A 31 18.66 33.38 -7.87
N ALA A 32 17.78 34.28 -7.42
CA ALA A 32 16.36 34.09 -7.48
C ALA A 32 16.07 33.64 -8.91
N ALA A 33 15.97 32.32 -9.11
CA ALA A 33 15.49 31.76 -10.34
C ALA A 33 14.14 32.43 -10.54
N ASN A 34 14.01 33.24 -11.60
CA ASN A 34 12.76 33.87 -11.97
C ASN A 34 11.71 32.77 -12.04
N ASP A 35 10.90 32.69 -10.98
CA ASP A 35 9.89 31.68 -10.73
C ASP A 35 8.66 31.84 -11.66
N ASP A 36 8.81 32.70 -12.66
CA ASP A 36 7.79 33.21 -13.55
C ASP A 36 7.87 32.55 -14.95
N GLN A 37 8.71 31.52 -15.10
CA GLN A 37 8.72 30.69 -16.30
C GLN A 37 7.38 29.92 -16.39
N PRO A 38 6.58 30.13 -17.46
CA PRO A 38 5.36 29.38 -17.79
C PRO A 38 5.39 27.89 -17.44
N ASN A 39 6.48 27.22 -17.83
CA ASN A 39 6.65 25.79 -17.69
C ASN A 39 6.76 25.36 -16.22
N ALA A 40 7.36 26.20 -15.37
CA ALA A 40 7.47 25.91 -13.93
C ALA A 40 6.09 25.88 -13.26
N VAL A 41 5.19 26.78 -13.65
CA VAL A 41 3.81 26.83 -13.14
C VAL A 41 3.05 25.57 -13.54
N PHE A 42 3.16 25.16 -14.81
CA PHE A 42 2.55 23.90 -15.30
C PHE A 42 3.02 22.68 -14.49
N PHE A 43 4.34 22.48 -14.35
CA PHE A 43 4.88 21.33 -13.60
C PHE A 43 4.47 21.35 -12.13
N ARG A 44 4.38 22.52 -11.50
CA ARG A 44 3.90 22.65 -10.12
C ARG A 44 2.44 22.25 -9.97
N LEU A 45 1.57 22.69 -10.89
CA LEU A 45 0.16 22.30 -10.88
C LEU A 45 0.01 20.79 -11.05
N LYS A 46 0.73 20.20 -12.02
CA LYS A 46 0.71 18.75 -12.25
C LYS A 46 1.21 17.96 -11.06
N THR A 47 2.37 18.32 -10.51
CA THR A 47 2.95 17.65 -9.34
C THR A 47 2.03 17.74 -8.12
N THR A 48 1.39 18.91 -7.93
CA THR A 48 0.42 19.09 -6.85
C THR A 48 -0.79 18.18 -7.05
N TYR A 49 -1.35 18.15 -8.26
CA TYR A 49 -2.47 17.27 -8.60
C TYR A 49 -2.15 15.79 -8.34
N GLU A 50 -1.02 15.29 -8.86
CA GLU A 50 -0.58 13.90 -8.67
C GLU A 50 -0.37 13.56 -7.18
N LYS A 51 0.21 14.48 -6.41
CA LYS A 51 0.42 14.31 -4.97
C LYS A 51 -0.91 14.26 -4.21
N GLU A 52 -1.86 15.13 -4.52
CA GLU A 52 -3.18 15.12 -3.90
C GLU A 52 -3.97 13.86 -4.29
N LEU A 53 -3.88 13.41 -5.55
CA LEU A 53 -4.48 12.17 -6.01
C LEU A 53 -3.91 10.95 -5.27
N GLN A 54 -2.59 10.93 -5.04
CA GLN A 54 -1.94 9.88 -4.24
C GLN A 54 -2.41 9.90 -2.78
N LYS A 55 -2.53 11.09 -2.17
CA LYS A 55 -3.03 11.25 -0.80
C LYS A 55 -4.48 10.77 -0.64
N LEU A 56 -5.32 10.90 -1.66
CA LEU A 56 -6.68 10.36 -1.62
C LEU A 56 -6.70 8.83 -1.56
N SER A 57 -5.63 8.14 -1.94
CA SER A 57 -5.59 6.67 -1.94
C SER A 57 -5.22 6.06 -0.58
N SER A 58 -4.50 6.78 0.30
CA SER A 58 -4.03 6.23 1.58
C SER A 58 -5.07 6.18 2.72
N PRO A 59 -5.87 7.22 3.01
CA PRO A 59 -6.80 7.19 4.15
C PRO A 59 -7.97 6.22 3.93
N ASP A 60 -8.44 6.09 2.68
CA ASP A 60 -9.52 5.18 2.34
C ASP A 60 -9.13 3.72 2.62
N LEU A 61 -7.85 3.37 2.49
CA LEU A 61 -7.35 2.03 2.85
C LEU A 61 -7.44 1.79 4.36
N GLU A 62 -7.14 2.79 5.19
CA GLU A 62 -7.23 2.64 6.65
C GLU A 62 -8.68 2.46 7.10
N GLU A 63 -9.62 3.21 6.51
CA GLU A 63 -11.05 3.08 6.80
C GLU A 63 -11.59 1.73 6.32
N ILE A 64 -11.21 1.28 5.12
CA ILE A 64 -11.57 -0.06 4.62
C ILE A 64 -11.05 -1.16 5.55
N VAL A 65 -9.79 -1.08 6.00
CA VAL A 65 -9.22 -2.04 6.94
C VAL A 65 -9.97 -2.01 8.27
N SER A 66 -10.33 -0.83 8.77
CA SER A 66 -11.15 -0.70 9.98
C SER A 66 -12.52 -1.39 9.83
N GLU A 67 -13.19 -1.21 8.69
CA GLU A 67 -14.46 -1.89 8.41
C GLU A 67 -14.29 -3.41 8.26
N GLN A 68 -13.19 -3.88 7.67
CA GLN A 68 -12.84 -5.30 7.60
C GLN A 68 -12.67 -5.91 9.00
N ASP A 69 -11.97 -5.21 9.89
CA ASP A 69 -11.75 -5.66 11.27
C ASP A 69 -13.05 -5.70 12.08
N LYS A 70 -13.92 -4.69 11.92
CA LYS A 70 -15.27 -4.68 12.52
C LYS A 70 -16.10 -5.88 12.05
N TYR A 71 -16.06 -6.19 10.76
CA TYR A 71 -16.77 -7.32 10.20
C TYR A 71 -16.24 -8.66 10.75
N LEU A 72 -14.90 -8.86 10.77
CA LEU A 72 -14.28 -10.05 11.34
C LEU A 72 -14.58 -10.21 12.84
N ALA A 73 -14.62 -9.11 13.59
CA ALA A 73 -15.00 -9.14 15.00
C ALA A 73 -16.47 -9.59 15.17
N ALA A 74 -17.38 -9.11 14.32
CA ALA A 74 -18.76 -9.56 14.31
C ALA A 74 -18.89 -11.06 13.99
N LEU A 75 -18.16 -11.56 12.99
CA LEU A 75 -18.12 -12.99 12.66
C LEU A 75 -17.66 -13.85 13.84
N LYS A 76 -16.58 -13.43 14.52
CA LYS A 76 -16.07 -14.15 15.71
C LYS A 76 -17.08 -14.15 16.86
N ASN A 77 -17.87 -13.11 17.01
CA ASN A 77 -18.92 -13.07 18.03
C ASN A 77 -20.07 -14.02 17.70
N ILE A 78 -20.48 -14.10 16.44
CA ILE A 78 -21.51 -15.06 15.98
C ILE A 78 -20.99 -16.49 16.12
N GLN A 79 -19.75 -16.75 15.70
CA GLN A 79 -19.08 -18.04 15.87
C GLN A 79 -19.15 -18.53 17.32
N LYS A 80 -18.81 -17.66 18.29
CA LYS A 80 -18.90 -17.99 19.73
C LYS A 80 -20.32 -18.31 20.17
N LYS A 81 -21.32 -17.52 19.75
CA LYS A 81 -22.74 -17.75 20.10
C LYS A 81 -23.23 -19.11 19.59
N VAL A 82 -22.97 -19.39 18.31
CA VAL A 82 -23.35 -20.64 17.65
C VAL A 82 -22.63 -21.84 18.27
N GLN A 83 -21.34 -21.68 18.62
CA GLN A 83 -20.58 -22.69 19.35
C GLN A 83 -21.18 -22.98 20.73
N THR A 84 -21.53 -21.95 21.50
CA THR A 84 -22.17 -22.13 22.82
C THR A 84 -23.55 -22.76 22.74
N ALA A 85 -24.26 -22.58 21.62
CA ALA A 85 -25.56 -23.20 21.36
C ALA A 85 -25.45 -24.66 20.86
N GLY A 86 -24.25 -25.15 20.53
CA GLY A 86 -24.05 -26.51 20.02
C GLY A 86 -24.54 -26.72 18.57
N GLU A 87 -24.70 -25.65 17.78
CA GLU A 87 -25.24 -25.71 16.43
C GLU A 87 -24.14 -25.95 15.38
N LEU A 88 -23.78 -27.22 15.13
CA LEU A 88 -22.64 -27.58 14.28
C LEU A 88 -22.73 -27.04 12.84
N GLU A 89 -23.87 -27.19 12.16
CA GLU A 89 -24.02 -26.78 10.75
C GLU A 89 -23.82 -25.27 10.58
N ARG A 90 -24.40 -24.47 11.47
CA ARG A 90 -24.21 -23.02 11.48
C ARG A 90 -22.77 -22.64 11.83
N LEU A 91 -22.12 -23.37 12.73
CA LEU A 91 -20.72 -23.12 13.07
C LEU A 91 -19.82 -23.33 11.86
N LEU A 92 -20.05 -24.40 11.08
CA LEU A 92 -19.33 -24.65 9.83
C LEU A 92 -19.59 -23.56 8.79
N ALA A 93 -20.83 -23.09 8.66
CA ALA A 93 -21.16 -21.98 7.76
C ALA A 93 -20.45 -20.67 8.14
N VAL A 94 -20.41 -20.32 9.43
CA VAL A 94 -19.67 -19.14 9.92
C VAL A 94 -18.17 -19.28 9.70
N ASN A 95 -17.59 -20.46 9.92
CA ASN A 95 -16.17 -20.71 9.66
C ASN A 95 -15.82 -20.53 8.18
N LYS A 96 -16.64 -21.09 7.27
CA LYS A 96 -16.48 -20.89 5.82
C LYS A 96 -16.51 -19.40 5.44
N GLU A 97 -17.39 -18.62 6.05
CA GLU A 97 -17.48 -17.18 5.83
C GLU A 97 -16.22 -16.45 6.33
N ILE A 98 -15.71 -16.81 7.52
CA ILE A 98 -14.46 -16.27 8.06
C ILE A 98 -13.29 -16.57 7.11
N ASP A 99 -13.16 -17.81 6.65
CA ASP A 99 -12.09 -18.21 5.74
C ASP A 99 -12.20 -17.47 4.41
N ARG A 100 -13.39 -17.46 3.80
CA ARG A 100 -13.66 -16.74 2.54
C ARG A 100 -13.35 -15.25 2.67
N PHE A 101 -13.83 -14.60 3.74
CA PHE A 101 -13.58 -13.17 3.94
C PHE A 101 -12.12 -12.86 4.27
N SER A 102 -11.42 -13.73 5.00
CA SER A 102 -9.99 -13.53 5.31
C SER A 102 -9.14 -13.57 4.04
N MET A 103 -9.53 -14.39 3.04
CA MET A 103 -8.86 -14.47 1.75
C MET A 103 -9.23 -13.32 0.81
N ALA A 104 -10.52 -13.04 0.65
CA ALA A 104 -11.01 -12.09 -0.36
C ALA A 104 -11.07 -10.64 0.14
N ARG A 105 -11.27 -10.42 1.45
CA ARG A 105 -11.44 -9.13 2.11
C ARG A 105 -12.46 -8.20 1.43
N LYS A 106 -13.47 -8.79 0.80
CA LYS A 106 -14.54 -8.12 0.06
C LYS A 106 -15.82 -8.93 0.20
N ILE A 107 -16.95 -8.23 0.17
CA ILE A 107 -18.30 -8.81 0.15
C ILE A 107 -19.08 -8.07 -0.93
N THR A 108 -19.80 -8.81 -1.74
CA THR A 108 -20.73 -8.29 -2.76
C THR A 108 -22.16 -8.64 -2.40
N ALA A 109 -23.13 -8.09 -3.12
CA ALA A 109 -24.55 -8.41 -2.90
C ALA A 109 -24.87 -9.90 -3.13
N ASP A 110 -24.07 -10.59 -3.94
CA ASP A 110 -24.23 -12.02 -4.23
C ASP A 110 -23.68 -12.91 -3.11
N ASP A 111 -22.84 -12.35 -2.24
CA ASP A 111 -22.19 -13.05 -1.12
C ASP A 111 -23.06 -13.11 0.15
N LEU A 112 -24.31 -12.63 0.07
CA LEU A 112 -25.21 -12.62 1.22
C LEU A 112 -25.54 -14.06 1.66
N SER A 113 -25.25 -14.35 2.93
CA SER A 113 -25.42 -15.69 3.48
C SER A 113 -26.90 -16.09 3.52
N LYS A 114 -27.23 -17.25 2.98
CA LYS A 114 -28.56 -17.85 3.06
C LYS A 114 -28.71 -18.75 4.29
N ASP A 115 -27.61 -19.33 4.74
CA ASP A 115 -27.59 -20.36 5.79
C ASP A 115 -27.57 -19.76 7.21
N VAL A 116 -27.03 -18.56 7.37
CA VAL A 116 -26.94 -17.87 8.68
C VAL A 116 -27.57 -16.48 8.57
N PRO A 117 -28.89 -16.35 8.84
CA PRO A 117 -29.61 -15.08 8.74
C PRO A 117 -29.02 -13.95 9.61
N GLU A 118 -28.38 -14.30 10.72
CA GLU A 118 -27.71 -13.36 11.63
C GLU A 118 -26.51 -12.64 10.97
N LEU A 119 -25.92 -13.21 9.90
CA LEU A 119 -24.82 -12.60 9.16
C LEU A 119 -25.26 -11.48 8.23
N ILE A 120 -26.47 -11.60 7.66
CA ILE A 120 -27.02 -10.68 6.66
C ILE A 120 -26.92 -9.21 7.09
N PRO A 121 -27.33 -8.79 8.32
CA PRO A 121 -27.21 -7.40 8.73
C PRO A 121 -25.76 -6.89 8.74
N PHE A 122 -24.79 -7.72 9.15
CA PHE A 122 -23.38 -7.34 9.17
C PHE A 122 -22.79 -7.27 7.76
N GLN A 123 -23.16 -8.20 6.88
CA GLN A 123 -22.76 -8.17 5.47
C GLN A 123 -23.29 -6.92 4.77
N LYS A 124 -24.58 -6.61 4.95
CA LYS A 124 -25.18 -5.39 4.41
C LYS A 124 -24.55 -4.12 4.98
N ALA A 125 -24.26 -4.09 6.29
CA ALA A 125 -23.58 -2.96 6.91
C ALA A 125 -22.17 -2.74 6.31
N TYR A 126 -21.41 -3.81 6.11
CA TYR A 126 -20.08 -3.76 5.49
C TYR A 126 -20.14 -3.30 4.02
N ILE A 127 -21.04 -3.86 3.21
CA ILE A 127 -21.25 -3.46 1.80
C ILE A 127 -21.61 -1.97 1.74
N LYS A 128 -22.53 -1.51 2.61
CA LYS A 128 -22.94 -0.10 2.66
C LYS A 128 -21.78 0.81 3.08
N ALA A 129 -21.01 0.43 4.10
CA ALA A 129 -19.89 1.23 4.58
C ALA A 129 -18.81 1.38 3.50
N THR A 130 -18.37 0.26 2.93
CA THR A 130 -17.35 0.26 1.87
C THR A 130 -17.81 0.92 0.57
N GLY A 131 -19.08 0.74 0.19
CA GLY A 131 -19.68 1.46 -0.95
C GLY A 131 -19.77 2.97 -0.73
N LYS A 132 -20.04 3.41 0.52
CA LYS A 132 -20.01 4.85 0.84
C LYS A 132 -18.60 5.44 0.67
N LEU A 133 -17.57 4.73 1.13
CA LEU A 133 -16.17 5.15 0.98
C LEU A 133 -15.77 5.29 -0.48
N SER A 134 -16.13 4.33 -1.33
CA SER A 134 -15.82 4.40 -2.77
C SER A 134 -16.49 5.60 -3.46
N ILE A 135 -17.74 5.90 -3.09
CA ILE A 135 -18.47 7.07 -3.61
C ILE A 135 -17.83 8.38 -3.13
N GLU A 136 -17.48 8.49 -1.85
CA GLU A 136 -16.82 9.67 -1.31
C GLU A 136 -15.46 9.90 -1.97
N ARG A 137 -14.69 8.84 -2.21
CA ARG A 137 -13.46 8.89 -2.98
C ARG A 137 -13.68 9.40 -4.39
N ALA A 138 -14.64 8.82 -5.12
CA ALA A 138 -14.97 9.23 -6.48
C ALA A 138 -15.32 10.73 -6.54
N ARG A 139 -16.12 11.23 -5.59
CA ARG A 139 -16.44 12.67 -5.48
C ARG A 139 -15.19 13.53 -5.27
N LYS A 140 -14.30 13.13 -4.35
CA LYS A 140 -13.04 13.86 -4.10
C LYS A 140 -12.15 13.89 -5.35
N ILE A 141 -12.06 12.78 -6.09
CA ILE A 141 -11.30 12.69 -7.35
C ILE A 141 -11.88 13.66 -8.40
N LEU A 142 -13.21 13.70 -8.57
CA LEU A 142 -13.84 14.61 -9.51
C LEU A 142 -13.64 16.08 -9.14
N THR A 143 -13.84 16.43 -7.86
CA THR A 143 -13.59 17.79 -7.39
C THR A 143 -12.12 18.21 -7.59
N LEU A 144 -11.18 17.30 -7.32
CA LEU A 144 -9.75 17.56 -7.54
C LEU A 144 -9.45 17.80 -9.03
N ALA A 145 -10.02 16.98 -9.92
CA ALA A 145 -9.85 17.14 -11.36
C ALA A 145 -10.49 18.40 -11.91
N GLU A 146 -11.71 18.77 -11.46
CA GLU A 146 -12.36 20.02 -11.84
C GLU A 146 -11.53 21.25 -11.42
N ASN A 147 -10.92 21.21 -10.23
CA ASN A 147 -10.03 22.28 -9.77
C ASN A 147 -8.75 22.36 -10.62
N PHE A 148 -8.18 21.21 -10.99
CA PHE A 148 -7.00 21.15 -11.85
C PHE A 148 -7.32 21.63 -13.28
N GLU A 149 -8.46 21.24 -13.83
CA GLU A 149 -8.95 21.70 -15.14
C GLU A 149 -9.11 23.24 -15.18
N LYS A 150 -9.75 23.83 -14.16
CA LYS A 150 -9.89 25.30 -14.04
C LYS A 150 -8.53 26.00 -13.94
N ALA A 151 -7.55 25.37 -13.27
CA ALA A 151 -6.20 25.89 -13.18
C ALA A 151 -5.47 25.82 -14.54
N LEU A 152 -5.65 24.74 -15.30
CA LEU A 152 -5.13 24.60 -16.66
C LEU A 152 -5.77 25.61 -17.62
N ASP A 153 -7.08 25.85 -17.53
CA ASP A 153 -7.77 26.87 -18.33
C ASP A 153 -7.23 28.28 -18.04
N SER A 154 -7.06 28.60 -16.76
CA SER A 154 -6.49 29.88 -16.33
C SER A 154 -5.04 30.05 -16.81
N LEU A 155 -4.25 28.97 -16.75
CA LEU A 155 -2.88 28.94 -17.26
C LEU A 155 -2.87 29.14 -18.77
N GLN A 156 -3.71 28.41 -19.51
CA GLN A 156 -3.82 28.54 -20.96
C GLN A 156 -4.14 29.98 -21.39
N VAL A 157 -5.10 30.64 -20.74
CA VAL A 157 -5.45 32.05 -21.00
C VAL A 157 -4.29 33.00 -20.67
N SER A 158 -3.54 32.73 -19.59
CA SER A 158 -2.36 33.53 -19.24
C SER A 158 -1.25 33.39 -20.28
N LEU A 159 -0.99 32.16 -20.74
CA LEU A 159 0.05 31.87 -21.72
C LEU A 159 -0.26 32.43 -23.10
N THR A 160 -1.53 32.39 -23.54
CA THR A 160 -1.93 33.04 -24.80
C THR A 160 -1.79 34.56 -24.74
N LYS A 161 -2.11 35.19 -23.61
CA LYS A 161 -1.88 36.64 -23.41
C LYS A 161 -0.39 37.02 -23.40
N LYS A 162 0.47 36.10 -22.97
CA LYS A 162 1.94 36.25 -22.97
C LYS A 162 2.60 35.85 -24.30
N ASP A 163 1.80 35.51 -25.32
CA ASP A 163 2.26 35.01 -26.63
C ASP A 163 3.09 33.69 -26.56
N ASP A 164 2.96 32.94 -25.46
CA ASP A 164 3.54 31.60 -25.32
C ASP A 164 2.54 30.54 -25.82
N VAL A 165 2.43 30.45 -27.14
CA VAL A 165 1.53 29.50 -27.81
C VAL A 165 1.88 28.06 -27.48
N ARG A 166 3.17 27.74 -27.31
CA ARG A 166 3.61 26.37 -27.05
C ARG A 166 3.12 25.88 -25.68
N GLY A 167 3.34 26.67 -24.64
CA GLY A 167 2.87 26.34 -23.30
C GLY A 167 1.33 26.27 -23.23
N ALA A 168 0.62 27.12 -23.97
CA ALA A 168 -0.84 27.06 -24.05
C ALA A 168 -1.34 25.74 -24.69
N VAL A 169 -0.65 25.23 -25.72
CA VAL A 169 -0.97 23.93 -26.33
C VAL A 169 -0.67 22.78 -25.38
N GLU A 170 0.42 22.85 -24.61
CA GLU A 170 0.76 21.85 -23.59
C GLU A 170 -0.34 21.77 -22.51
N ALA A 171 -0.78 22.92 -21.98
CA ALA A 171 -1.87 22.98 -21.00
C ALA A 171 -3.19 22.40 -21.56
N LYS A 172 -3.52 22.71 -22.82
CA LYS A 172 -4.70 22.15 -23.51
C LYS A 172 -4.60 20.62 -23.65
N THR A 173 -3.45 20.12 -24.07
CA THR A 173 -3.22 18.68 -24.27
C THR A 173 -3.37 17.91 -22.95
N GLU A 174 -2.86 18.47 -21.85
CA GLU A 174 -3.03 17.87 -20.52
C GLU A 174 -4.50 17.88 -20.08
N LYS A 175 -5.26 18.95 -20.36
CA LYS A 175 -6.70 19.01 -20.09
C LYS A 175 -7.49 17.95 -20.88
N ASP A 176 -7.19 17.78 -22.17
CA ASP A 176 -7.80 16.75 -23.00
C ASP A 176 -7.44 15.34 -22.50
N SER A 177 -6.20 15.16 -22.02
CA SER A 177 -5.73 13.90 -21.43
C SER A 177 -6.42 13.59 -20.10
N LEU A 178 -6.64 14.61 -19.25
CA LEU A 178 -7.33 14.49 -17.98
C LEU A 178 -8.75 13.96 -18.17
N THR A 179 -9.49 14.47 -19.16
CA THR A 179 -10.87 14.03 -19.44
C THR A 179 -10.96 12.53 -19.77
N ASN A 180 -9.89 11.96 -20.32
CA ASN A 180 -9.79 10.56 -20.72
C ASN A 180 -9.03 9.69 -19.70
N SER A 181 -8.70 10.21 -18.51
CA SER A 181 -8.02 9.41 -17.50
C SER A 181 -8.92 8.30 -16.97
N ALA A 182 -8.35 7.11 -16.76
CA ALA A 182 -9.10 5.95 -16.30
C ALA A 182 -9.74 6.21 -14.93
N GLU A 183 -9.02 6.88 -14.04
CA GLU A 183 -9.47 7.22 -12.69
C GLU A 183 -10.71 8.12 -12.71
N LEU A 184 -10.78 9.07 -13.65
CA LEU A 184 -11.93 9.97 -13.77
C LEU A 184 -13.12 9.29 -14.43
N MET A 185 -12.89 8.45 -15.45
CA MET A 185 -13.96 7.67 -16.05
C MET A 185 -14.59 6.70 -15.04
N GLU A 186 -13.77 6.01 -14.24
CA GLU A 186 -14.23 5.13 -13.17
C GLU A 186 -15.01 5.91 -12.09
N ALA A 187 -14.50 7.06 -11.64
CA ALA A 187 -15.18 7.89 -10.66
C ALA A 187 -16.54 8.41 -11.17
N ARG A 188 -16.61 8.84 -12.44
CA ARG A 188 -17.87 9.27 -13.08
C ARG A 188 -18.86 8.12 -13.20
N ALA A 189 -18.39 6.96 -13.66
CA ALA A 189 -19.23 5.77 -13.82
C ALA A 189 -19.83 5.34 -12.48
N LEU A 190 -19.02 5.33 -11.40
CA LEU A 190 -19.49 4.96 -10.07
C LEU A 190 -20.59 5.90 -9.56
N ILE A 191 -20.41 7.21 -9.70
CA ILE A 191 -21.42 8.18 -9.26
C ILE A 191 -22.71 8.02 -10.09
N LEU A 192 -22.60 7.95 -11.41
CA LEU A 192 -23.77 7.77 -12.29
C LEU A 192 -24.54 6.49 -11.96
N GLU A 193 -23.84 5.38 -11.70
CA GLU A 193 -24.48 4.13 -11.30
C GLU A 193 -25.23 4.29 -9.98
N THR A 194 -24.62 4.95 -8.98
CA THR A 194 -25.25 5.14 -7.67
C THR A 194 -26.45 6.08 -7.71
N GLU A 195 -26.41 7.10 -8.56
CA GLU A 195 -27.55 7.99 -8.80
C GLU A 195 -28.68 7.27 -9.51
N ALA A 196 -28.37 6.42 -10.49
CA ALA A 196 -29.36 5.59 -11.18
C ALA A 196 -30.01 4.57 -10.22
N GLN A 197 -29.26 3.97 -9.31
CA GLN A 197 -29.80 3.08 -8.28
C GLN A 197 -30.71 3.84 -7.30
N ALA A 198 -30.28 5.01 -6.82
CA ALA A 198 -31.09 5.85 -5.93
C ALA A 198 -32.39 6.34 -6.60
N ALA A 199 -32.39 6.59 -7.92
CA ALA A 199 -33.59 6.95 -8.67
C ALA A 199 -34.59 5.78 -8.76
N LYS A 200 -34.10 4.54 -8.94
CA LYS A 200 -34.95 3.33 -8.97
C LYS A 200 -35.58 3.03 -7.62
N GLU A 201 -34.84 3.19 -6.54
CA GLU A 201 -35.36 2.98 -5.17
C GLU A 201 -36.52 3.93 -4.86
N LYS A 202 -36.39 5.22 -5.21
CA LYS A 202 -37.45 6.22 -5.05
C LYS A 202 -38.72 5.91 -5.85
N GLN A 203 -38.59 5.32 -7.04
CA GLN A 203 -39.74 4.88 -7.83
C GLN A 203 -40.45 3.66 -7.24
N SER A 204 -39.73 2.78 -6.54
CA SER A 204 -40.32 1.61 -5.86
C SER A 204 -41.07 1.97 -4.57
N GLU A 205 -40.61 2.99 -3.84
CA GLU A 205 -41.26 3.47 -2.61
C GLU A 205 -42.58 4.19 -2.88
N THR A 206 -42.77 4.76 -4.08
CA THR A 206 -44.02 5.46 -4.44
C THR A 206 -45.19 4.49 -4.68
N ASN A 207 -44.92 3.20 -4.91
CA ASN A 207 -45.94 2.17 -5.16
C ASN A 207 -46.35 1.37 -3.90
N THR A 208 -45.76 1.64 -2.73
CA THR A 208 -45.91 0.79 -1.53
C THR A 208 -46.44 1.56 -0.30
N VAL A 209 -47.21 2.64 -0.51
CA VAL A 209 -47.75 3.48 0.59
C VAL A 209 -49.22 3.18 0.94
N GLU A 210 -49.90 2.27 0.24
CA GLU A 210 -51.33 2.00 0.49
C GLU A 210 -51.61 0.77 1.38
N THR A 211 -50.63 0.21 2.09
CA THR A 211 -50.95 -0.87 3.05
C THR A 211 -50.00 -0.87 4.25
N LEU A 212 -50.61 -0.83 5.44
CA LEU A 212 -50.04 -1.15 6.76
C LEU A 212 -49.48 0.02 7.59
N ALA A 213 -50.39 0.93 7.94
CA ALA A 213 -50.37 1.57 9.26
C ALA A 213 -51.05 0.62 10.28
N GLN A 214 -50.30 0.05 11.24
CA GLN A 214 -50.70 -0.02 12.67
C GLN A 214 -49.73 -0.81 13.57
N LYS A 215 -49.51 -0.23 14.76
CA LYS A 215 -49.11 -0.78 16.08
C LYS A 215 -47.63 -0.89 16.49
N ASN A 216 -47.22 0.11 17.27
CA ASN A 216 -46.28 0.13 18.41
C ASN A 216 -46.86 -0.62 19.66
N PRO A 217 -46.22 -0.71 20.87
CA PRO A 217 -44.88 -0.29 21.36
C PRO A 217 -44.10 -1.26 22.32
N THR A 218 -42.87 -0.82 22.70
CA THR A 218 -42.12 -0.97 23.98
C THR A 218 -41.51 -2.31 24.43
N GLU A 219 -40.17 -2.35 24.64
CA GLU A 219 -39.55 -2.75 25.93
C GLU A 219 -38.08 -2.31 26.06
N LYS A 220 -37.63 -2.24 27.32
CA LYS A 220 -36.50 -1.56 27.95
C LYS A 220 -35.47 -2.60 28.41
N ALA A 221 -34.16 -2.31 28.37
CA ALA A 221 -33.18 -2.55 29.47
C ALA A 221 -31.72 -2.69 29.01
N ALA A 222 -30.84 -2.32 29.93
CA ALA A 222 -29.39 -2.13 29.84
C ALA A 222 -28.55 -3.43 29.76
N ALA A 223 -27.32 -3.32 29.25
CA ALA A 223 -26.12 -3.85 29.91
C ALA A 223 -24.83 -3.33 29.23
N LYS A 224 -23.95 -2.73 30.04
CA LYS A 224 -22.54 -2.44 29.75
C LYS A 224 -21.72 -3.74 29.87
N PRO A 225 -20.82 -4.11 28.95
CA PRO A 225 -19.83 -5.14 29.24
C PRO A 225 -18.56 -4.52 29.85
N ALA A 226 -18.09 -5.21 30.87
CA ALA A 226 -16.91 -4.89 31.66
C ALA A 226 -15.61 -5.00 30.86
N ILE A 227 -14.69 -4.09 31.17
CA ILE A 227 -13.30 -4.07 30.71
C ILE A 227 -12.58 -5.23 31.38
N ALA A 228 -12.16 -6.22 30.59
CA ALA A 228 -11.33 -7.33 31.05
C ALA A 228 -9.90 -6.83 31.29
N ASN A 229 -9.40 -7.14 32.48
CA ASN A 229 -8.08 -6.79 32.96
C ASN A 229 -6.97 -7.31 32.04
N ASN A 230 -6.17 -6.40 31.49
CA ASN A 230 -4.90 -6.70 30.83
C ASN A 230 -3.93 -7.27 31.87
N VAL A 231 -3.67 -8.57 31.80
CA VAL A 231 -2.52 -9.19 32.48
C VAL A 231 -1.27 -8.67 31.78
N PRO A 232 -0.32 -8.02 32.48
CA PRO A 232 0.91 -7.54 31.87
C PRO A 232 1.75 -8.74 31.42
N VAL A 233 1.71 -9.05 30.13
CA VAL A 233 2.62 -9.99 29.50
C VAL A 233 4.02 -9.43 29.69
N LYS A 234 4.86 -10.14 30.45
CA LYS A 234 6.26 -9.77 30.67
C LYS A 234 6.96 -9.65 29.32
N LYS A 235 7.31 -8.43 28.92
CA LYS A 235 8.08 -8.14 27.70
C LYS A 235 9.40 -8.92 27.76
N LYS A 236 9.61 -9.82 26.79
CA LYS A 236 10.72 -10.79 26.79
C LYS A 236 11.98 -10.27 26.08
N TYR A 237 11.91 -9.08 25.51
CA TYR A 237 13.02 -8.34 24.89
C TYR A 237 13.16 -6.97 25.55
N SER A 238 14.41 -6.49 25.71
CA SER A 238 14.69 -5.22 26.41
C SER A 238 14.47 -3.98 25.55
N ASP A 239 14.36 -4.16 24.23
CA ASP A 239 14.24 -3.11 23.24
C ASP A 239 12.78 -2.88 22.80
N SER A 240 12.48 -1.80 22.07
CA SER A 240 11.14 -1.58 21.52
C SER A 240 10.82 -2.58 20.39
N PRO A 241 9.56 -2.98 20.19
CA PRO A 241 9.17 -3.86 19.07
C PRO A 241 9.62 -3.32 17.71
N GLU A 242 9.55 -2.01 17.49
CA GLU A 242 10.00 -1.34 16.25
C GLU A 242 11.48 -1.60 16.00
N LYS A 243 12.32 -1.41 17.03
CA LYS A 243 13.76 -1.65 16.95
C LYS A 243 14.05 -3.12 16.65
N ARG A 244 13.30 -4.05 17.26
CA ARG A 244 13.44 -5.48 17.00
C ARG A 244 13.05 -5.85 15.58
N ILE A 245 11.93 -5.34 15.07
CA ILE A 245 11.46 -5.56 13.69
C ILE A 245 12.49 -5.00 12.70
N ASN A 246 12.98 -3.77 12.91
CA ASN A 246 14.00 -3.16 12.06
C ASN A 246 15.26 -4.02 11.98
N GLN A 247 15.76 -4.51 13.11
CA GLN A 247 16.93 -5.40 13.14
C GLN A 247 16.68 -6.70 12.37
N ARG A 248 15.53 -7.35 12.61
CA ARG A 248 15.15 -8.60 11.93
C ARG A 248 14.99 -8.39 10.43
N PHE A 249 14.42 -7.26 10.01
CA PHE A 249 14.29 -6.86 8.62
C PHE A 249 15.64 -6.63 7.94
N GLU A 250 16.58 -5.96 8.60
CA GLU A 250 17.93 -5.76 8.05
C GLU A 250 18.66 -7.09 7.83
N ASP A 251 18.55 -8.01 8.78
CA ASP A 251 19.17 -9.32 8.67
C ASP A 251 18.52 -10.18 7.59
N LEU A 252 17.18 -10.18 7.50
CA LEU A 252 16.45 -10.79 6.40
C LEU A 252 16.87 -10.19 5.05
N SER A 253 16.98 -8.86 4.96
CA SER A 253 17.35 -8.15 3.74
C SER A 253 18.72 -8.60 3.23
N LYS A 254 19.70 -8.81 4.12
CA LYS A 254 21.02 -9.34 3.73
C LYS A 254 20.92 -10.74 3.11
N CYS A 255 20.03 -11.60 3.62
CA CYS A 255 19.80 -12.95 3.06
C CYS A 255 19.10 -12.88 1.70
N ILE A 256 18.02 -12.09 1.61
CA ILE A 256 17.23 -11.91 0.38
C ILE A 256 18.07 -11.34 -0.75
N MET A 257 18.91 -10.34 -0.48
CA MET A 257 19.77 -9.71 -1.49
C MET A 257 20.86 -10.64 -2.02
N LYS A 258 21.20 -11.70 -1.27
CA LYS A 258 22.09 -12.80 -1.69
C LYS A 258 21.33 -14.00 -2.28
N GLN A 259 20.01 -13.90 -2.38
CA GLN A 259 19.09 -14.99 -2.73
C GLN A 259 19.29 -16.27 -1.89
N ASP A 260 19.75 -16.14 -0.64
CA ASP A 260 19.93 -17.25 0.29
C ASP A 260 18.61 -17.54 1.04
N PHE A 261 17.69 -18.23 0.35
CA PHE A 261 16.36 -18.54 0.87
C PHE A 261 16.40 -19.46 2.10
N SER A 262 17.45 -20.26 2.25
CA SER A 262 17.63 -21.14 3.41
C SER A 262 17.89 -20.33 4.68
N GLN A 263 18.80 -19.34 4.61
CA GLN A 263 19.02 -18.42 5.73
C GLN A 263 17.84 -17.47 5.92
N ALA A 264 17.22 -16.99 4.83
CA ALA A 264 16.06 -16.10 4.91
C ALA A 264 14.86 -16.76 5.62
N ALA A 265 14.69 -18.08 5.48
CA ALA A 265 13.62 -18.82 6.13
C ALA A 265 13.64 -18.72 7.68
N LYS A 266 14.78 -18.39 8.29
CA LYS A 266 14.89 -18.16 9.75
C LYS A 266 14.15 -16.92 10.25
N PHE A 267 13.75 -16.04 9.33
CA PHE A 267 12.99 -14.82 9.62
C PHE A 267 11.52 -14.93 9.19
N VAL A 268 11.10 -16.08 8.68
CA VAL A 268 9.72 -16.36 8.26
C VAL A 268 8.96 -17.05 9.39
N ASN A 269 7.64 -16.85 9.45
CA ASN A 269 6.77 -17.51 10.40
C ASN A 269 7.10 -19.02 10.53
N PRO A 270 7.52 -19.49 11.72
CA PRO A 270 7.96 -20.87 11.90
C PRO A 270 6.84 -21.89 11.63
N ALA A 271 5.57 -21.53 11.83
CA ALA A 271 4.44 -22.40 11.48
C ALA A 271 4.36 -22.64 9.96
N TYR A 272 4.62 -21.60 9.16
CA TYR A 272 4.67 -21.72 7.71
C TYR A 272 5.89 -22.54 7.26
N VAL A 273 7.08 -22.26 7.81
CA VAL A 273 8.32 -22.97 7.47
C VAL A 273 8.23 -24.48 7.75
N LYS A 274 7.52 -24.90 8.80
CA LYS A 274 7.31 -26.33 9.12
C LYS A 274 6.53 -27.10 8.05
N THR A 275 5.68 -26.42 7.29
CA THR A 275 4.76 -27.04 6.31
C THR A 275 5.14 -26.75 4.86
N ALA A 276 5.94 -25.70 4.63
CA ALA A 276 6.38 -25.29 3.31
C ALA A 276 7.67 -26.03 2.90
N ASP A 277 7.68 -26.60 1.70
CA ASP A 277 8.91 -27.07 1.07
C ASP A 277 9.77 -25.88 0.56
N ALA A 278 10.99 -26.17 0.12
CA ALA A 278 11.93 -25.16 -0.37
C ALA A 278 11.38 -24.35 -1.56
N ASN A 279 10.56 -24.97 -2.43
CA ASN A 279 9.98 -24.29 -3.58
C ASN A 279 8.86 -23.34 -3.16
N LYS A 280 8.01 -23.74 -2.22
CA LYS A 280 6.97 -22.88 -1.62
C LYS A 280 7.58 -21.69 -0.88
N LEU A 281 8.66 -21.90 -0.13
CA LEU A 281 9.39 -20.82 0.52
C LEU A 281 9.96 -19.83 -0.51
N ARG A 282 10.66 -20.34 -1.53
CA ARG A 282 11.21 -19.53 -2.62
C ARG A 282 10.12 -18.71 -3.33
N ARG A 283 8.98 -19.33 -3.64
CA ARG A 283 7.85 -18.64 -4.27
C ARG A 283 7.26 -17.56 -3.35
N GLY A 284 7.05 -17.87 -2.08
CA GLY A 284 6.57 -16.89 -1.10
C GLY A 284 7.50 -15.67 -0.96
N PHE A 285 8.83 -15.88 -1.04
CA PHE A 285 9.77 -14.77 -1.12
C PHE A 285 9.66 -13.98 -2.43
N MET A 286 9.47 -14.64 -3.57
CA MET A 286 9.28 -13.94 -4.86
C MET A 286 7.98 -13.15 -4.89
N ASP A 287 6.94 -13.60 -4.19
CA ASP A 287 5.69 -12.87 -4.04
C ASP A 287 5.87 -11.66 -3.10
N ALA A 288 6.52 -11.85 -1.95
CA ALA A 288 6.81 -10.80 -0.96
C ALA A 288 7.85 -9.77 -1.43
N PHE A 289 8.75 -10.17 -2.34
CA PHE A 289 9.84 -9.36 -2.85
C PHE A 289 9.95 -9.56 -4.37
N PRO A 290 9.02 -8.96 -5.16
CA PRO A 290 8.94 -9.17 -6.61
C PRO A 290 10.22 -8.86 -7.39
N PHE A 291 11.06 -7.96 -6.87
CA PHE A 291 12.35 -7.64 -7.47
C PHE A 291 13.34 -8.81 -7.49
N LEU A 292 13.10 -9.89 -6.74
CA LEU A 292 13.87 -11.12 -6.83
C LEU A 292 13.69 -11.85 -8.17
N GLN A 293 12.64 -11.52 -8.92
CA GLN A 293 12.43 -12.02 -10.28
C GLN A 293 13.30 -11.27 -11.31
N LEU A 294 13.86 -10.12 -10.92
CA LEU A 294 14.73 -9.32 -11.78
C LEU A 294 16.20 -9.76 -11.65
N PRO A 295 17.02 -9.64 -12.72
CA PRO A 295 18.43 -10.01 -12.70
C PRO A 295 19.21 -9.37 -11.55
N GLU A 296 20.18 -10.06 -10.95
CA GLU A 296 20.91 -9.51 -9.80
C GLU A 296 21.61 -8.18 -10.12
N SER A 297 21.56 -7.25 -9.16
CA SER A 297 22.13 -5.92 -9.30
C SER A 297 22.74 -5.47 -7.98
N SER A 298 24.05 -5.24 -7.99
CA SER A 298 24.82 -4.82 -6.80
C SER A 298 24.45 -3.43 -6.29
N SER A 299 23.74 -2.62 -7.10
CA SER A 299 23.27 -1.30 -6.71
C SER A 299 21.95 -1.31 -5.96
N ARG A 300 21.24 -2.44 -5.89
CA ARG A 300 19.96 -2.51 -5.16
C ARG A 300 20.20 -2.29 -3.68
N LYS A 301 19.30 -1.52 -3.06
CA LYS A 301 19.20 -1.37 -1.61
C LYS A 301 17.74 -1.49 -1.24
N ILE A 302 17.44 -2.06 -0.09
CA ILE A 302 16.08 -2.12 0.43
C ILE A 302 16.06 -1.44 1.80
N ARG A 303 14.98 -0.74 2.10
CA ARG A 303 14.78 -0.09 3.40
C ARG A 303 13.32 -0.16 3.81
N ILE A 304 13.08 0.09 5.09
CA ILE A 304 11.73 0.30 5.63
C ILE A 304 11.34 1.74 5.37
N ALA A 305 10.19 1.95 4.72
CA ALA A 305 9.60 3.27 4.50
C ALA A 305 8.57 3.61 5.59
N SER A 306 7.78 2.62 6.00
CA SER A 306 6.81 2.77 7.08
C SER A 306 6.65 1.46 7.85
N LEU A 307 6.43 1.56 9.17
CA LEU A 307 6.17 0.44 10.06
C LEU A 307 5.01 0.82 10.99
N LYS A 308 3.93 0.04 10.95
CA LYS A 308 2.74 0.22 11.79
C LYS A 308 2.50 -1.05 12.60
N ILE A 309 2.68 -0.97 13.91
CA ILE A 309 2.38 -2.07 14.83
C ILE A 309 0.95 -1.92 15.32
N ASN A 310 0.21 -3.04 15.41
CA ASN A 310 -1.15 -3.08 15.95
C ASN A 310 -1.14 -2.75 17.45
N ASP A 311 -2.23 -2.22 17.98
CA ASP A 311 -2.44 -1.91 19.40
C ASP A 311 -2.12 -3.08 20.34
N LYS A 312 -2.33 -4.32 19.88
CA LYS A 312 -2.02 -5.55 20.63
C LYS A 312 -0.54 -5.93 20.62
N ALA A 313 0.27 -5.26 19.80
CA ALA A 313 1.67 -5.55 19.56
C ALA A 313 1.98 -7.00 19.13
N ASP A 314 1.00 -7.71 18.58
CA ASP A 314 1.13 -9.10 18.09
C ASP A 314 1.35 -9.17 16.57
N THR A 315 1.07 -8.07 15.87
CA THR A 315 1.10 -7.96 14.42
C THR A 315 1.62 -6.58 14.02
N ALA A 316 2.32 -6.52 12.89
CA ALA A 316 2.83 -5.28 12.31
C ALA A 316 2.72 -5.32 10.79
N THR A 317 2.50 -4.15 10.19
CA THR A 317 2.50 -3.95 8.74
C THR A 317 3.72 -3.10 8.39
N LEU A 318 4.55 -3.61 7.49
CA LEU A 318 5.82 -3.02 7.11
C LEU A 318 5.80 -2.72 5.60
N ILE A 319 5.90 -1.44 5.25
CA ILE A 319 6.02 -0.96 3.86
C ILE A 319 7.50 -0.72 3.57
N GLN A 320 7.97 -1.27 2.46
CA GLN A 320 9.38 -1.22 2.08
C GLN A 320 9.56 -0.39 0.82
N GLU A 321 10.78 0.07 0.62
CA GLU A 321 11.21 0.67 -0.64
C GLU A 321 12.46 0.00 -1.17
N LEU A 322 12.51 -0.17 -2.48
CA LEU A 322 13.66 -0.64 -3.23
C LEU A 322 14.32 0.52 -3.96
N TRP A 323 15.61 0.72 -3.72
CA TRP A 323 16.45 1.58 -4.53
C TRP A 323 16.79 0.88 -5.85
N ALA A 324 16.14 1.32 -6.93
CA ALA A 324 16.35 0.83 -8.28
C ALA A 324 16.19 2.00 -9.27
N GLY A 325 17.04 2.08 -10.29
CA GLY A 325 16.99 3.18 -11.25
C GLY A 325 17.19 4.58 -10.64
N TYR A 326 18.03 4.69 -9.61
CA TYR A 326 18.29 5.95 -8.88
C TYR A 326 17.07 6.55 -8.15
N GLN A 327 16.03 5.75 -7.92
CA GLN A 327 14.85 6.16 -7.18
C GLN A 327 14.47 5.09 -6.17
N TRP A 328 13.83 5.53 -5.08
CA TRP A 328 13.16 4.62 -4.15
C TRP A 328 11.79 4.28 -4.73
N ASN A 329 11.55 2.99 -4.93
CA ASN A 329 10.31 2.47 -5.46
C ASN A 329 9.59 1.71 -4.34
N PRO A 330 8.33 2.03 -4.03
CA PRO A 330 7.58 1.31 -3.00
C PRO A 330 7.39 -0.16 -3.42
N LEU A 331 7.48 -1.05 -2.44
CA LEU A 331 7.15 -2.46 -2.56
C LEU A 331 5.82 -2.75 -1.85
N PRO A 332 5.18 -3.89 -2.13
CA PRO A 332 3.98 -4.31 -1.40
C PRO A 332 4.20 -4.35 0.12
N ALA A 333 3.12 -4.09 0.85
CA ALA A 333 3.15 -4.16 2.30
C ALA A 333 3.31 -5.61 2.76
N ASN A 334 4.21 -5.83 3.72
CA ASN A 334 4.45 -7.14 4.31
C ASN A 334 3.92 -7.18 5.74
N LYS A 335 3.24 -8.28 6.08
CA LYS A 335 2.75 -8.54 7.43
C LYS A 335 3.84 -9.23 8.25
N TRP A 336 4.03 -8.77 9.47
CA TRP A 336 4.92 -9.35 10.46
C TRP A 336 4.10 -9.78 11.67
N ILE A 337 4.44 -10.92 12.25
CA ILE A 337 3.74 -11.48 13.39
C ILE A 337 4.73 -11.73 14.53
N GLU A 338 4.30 -11.47 15.76
CA GLU A 338 5.04 -11.86 16.94
C GLU A 338 4.74 -13.34 17.23
N THR A 339 5.77 -14.17 17.31
CA THR A 339 5.65 -15.59 17.66
C THR A 339 6.76 -15.94 18.63
N GLU A 340 6.41 -16.56 19.76
CA GLU A 340 7.38 -16.97 20.78
C GLU A 340 8.27 -15.82 21.31
N GLY A 341 7.80 -14.57 21.19
CA GLY A 341 8.53 -13.37 21.65
C GLY A 341 9.57 -12.84 20.67
N ASP A 342 9.50 -13.22 19.39
CA ASP A 342 10.26 -12.59 18.31
C ASP A 342 9.35 -12.30 17.11
N TRP A 343 9.82 -11.45 16.20
CA TRP A 343 9.06 -11.01 15.04
C TRP A 343 9.47 -11.79 13.79
N TYR A 344 8.49 -12.23 13.03
CA TYR A 344 8.67 -13.03 11.81
C TYR A 344 7.83 -12.48 10.67
N LEU A 345 8.38 -12.53 9.47
CA LEU A 345 7.67 -12.21 8.23
C LEU A 345 6.63 -13.30 7.94
N ASP A 346 5.40 -12.89 7.69
CA ASP A 346 4.34 -13.78 7.23
C ASP A 346 4.21 -13.73 5.70
N ILE A 347 4.91 -14.65 5.03
CA ILE A 347 4.88 -14.76 3.56
C ILE A 347 3.64 -15.52 3.04
N SER A 348 2.74 -15.95 3.92
CA SER A 348 1.49 -16.61 3.50
C SER A 348 0.40 -15.60 3.12
N GLU A 349 0.45 -14.40 3.69
CA GLU A 349 -0.51 -13.31 3.47
C GLU A 349 0.16 -12.10 2.80
N VAL A 350 0.78 -12.32 1.64
CA VAL A 350 1.43 -11.23 0.90
C VAL A 350 0.45 -10.56 -0.05
N GLU A 351 0.41 -9.22 -0.02
CA GLU A 351 -0.26 -8.45 -1.06
C GLU A 351 0.49 -8.63 -2.39
N LYS A 352 -0.17 -9.24 -3.38
CA LYS A 352 0.44 -9.47 -4.69
C LYS A 352 0.67 -8.14 -5.40
N MET A 353 1.89 -7.93 -5.86
CA MET A 353 2.23 -6.79 -6.70
C MET A 353 1.44 -6.86 -8.02
N ARG A 354 0.95 -5.72 -8.51
CA ARG A 354 0.28 -5.69 -9.82
C ARG A 354 1.32 -5.90 -10.92
N PRO A 355 1.00 -6.62 -12.01
CA PRO A 355 1.95 -6.87 -13.10
C PRO A 355 2.61 -5.61 -13.67
N GLY A 356 1.89 -4.47 -13.71
CA GLY A 356 2.42 -3.19 -14.17
C GLY A 356 3.53 -2.60 -13.28
N ASP A 357 3.50 -2.88 -11.97
CA ASP A 357 4.49 -2.35 -11.04
C ASP A 357 5.85 -3.06 -11.22
N LEU A 358 5.85 -4.35 -11.57
CA LEU A 358 7.06 -5.10 -11.88
C LEU A 358 7.73 -4.58 -13.16
N ILE A 359 6.92 -4.30 -14.20
CA ILE A 359 7.41 -3.69 -15.45
C ILE A 359 8.02 -2.31 -15.18
N ARG A 360 7.43 -1.53 -14.26
CA ARG A 360 7.97 -0.23 -13.86
C ARG A 360 9.34 -0.37 -13.18
N LEU A 361 9.51 -1.35 -12.29
CA LEU A 361 10.80 -1.65 -11.66
C LEU A 361 11.85 -2.07 -12.70
N GLU A 362 11.47 -2.94 -13.63
CA GLU A 362 12.37 -3.39 -14.70
C GLU A 362 12.85 -2.22 -15.57
N ARG A 363 11.93 -1.34 -15.99
CA ARG A 363 12.29 -0.13 -16.76
C ARG A 363 13.20 0.80 -15.97
N ALA A 364 12.94 1.00 -14.69
CA ALA A 364 13.78 1.83 -13.83
C ALA A 364 15.24 1.32 -13.84
N GLU A 365 15.46 0.01 -13.79
CA GLU A 365 16.81 -0.56 -13.89
C GLU A 365 17.47 -0.40 -15.25
N GLN A 366 16.69 -0.49 -16.34
CA GLN A 366 17.19 -0.29 -17.70
C GLN A 366 17.58 1.16 -17.98
N THR A 367 16.92 2.14 -17.35
CA THR A 367 17.22 3.58 -17.51
C THR A 367 18.54 4.03 -16.86
N LYS A 368 19.45 3.10 -16.49
CA LYS A 368 20.84 3.48 -16.17
C LYS A 368 21.32 4.40 -17.30
N PRO A 369 21.69 5.67 -17.00
CA PRO A 369 22.12 6.59 -18.03
C PRO A 369 23.26 5.88 -18.73
N TRP A 370 23.03 5.53 -19.99
CA TRP A 370 24.01 4.85 -20.83
C TRP A 370 25.24 5.69 -20.67
N ASN A 371 26.26 5.14 -20.00
CA ASN A 371 27.42 5.87 -19.57
C ASN A 371 28.05 6.37 -20.87
N ARG A 372 27.68 7.59 -21.30
CA ARG A 372 28.15 8.22 -22.52
C ARG A 372 29.63 8.27 -22.27
N ARG A 373 30.35 7.32 -22.87
CA ARG A 373 31.80 7.22 -22.79
C ARG A 373 32.29 8.64 -22.88
N SER A 374 32.88 9.14 -21.78
CA SER A 374 33.53 10.44 -21.77
C SER A 374 34.35 10.48 -23.06
N PRO A 375 34.14 11.45 -23.96
CA PRO A 375 34.83 11.47 -25.24
C PRO A 375 36.30 11.20 -24.95
N ARG A 376 36.86 10.15 -25.56
CA ARG A 376 38.29 9.91 -25.51
C ARG A 376 38.91 11.18 -26.10
N ILE A 377 39.41 12.05 -25.24
CA ILE A 377 40.30 13.12 -25.64
C ILE A 377 41.57 12.39 -26.05
N SER A 378 41.67 12.02 -27.33
CA SER A 378 42.91 11.62 -27.96
C SER A 378 43.85 12.82 -27.87
N ARG A 379 44.94 12.66 -27.11
CA ARG A 379 46.10 13.55 -27.18
C ARG A 379 46.97 13.17 -28.35
#